data_AF-A0A0U5MK67-F1
#
_entry.id   AF-A0A0U5MK67-F1
#
_cell.length_a   1.000
_cell.length_b   1.000
_cell.length_c   1.000
_cell.angle_alpha   90.00
_cell.angle_beta   90.00
_cell.angle_gamma   90.00
#
_symmetry.space_group_name_H-M   'P 1'
#
loop_
_entity.id
_entity.type
_entity.pdbx_description
1 polymer ?
#
loop_
_entity_poly.entity_id
_entity_poly.type
_entity_poly.pdbx_seq_one_letter_code
_entity_poly.pdbx_strand_id
1 'polypeptide(L)'
;MVDEAACWPDLILTGLTYDSIGHGSPQTAEERLVWLGRRQNTEKFDPQPYEQLAKVLKATGHAGEARRILIEKERDYARRKRQAAGTGPQWLHVIWLWLMDKLTRHGYEPWRVLPYVLAVWALGWGIYSDTDRHFAMVPAKERVYMSEKYQEGALPPQYPRFNAFIYSVDVFFPFVDLHQESEWRPATEKVRKDQSEFYAHNGWIAKVYTWIHIALGWGS
;
A
#
# COMPACT_ATOMS: atom_id res chain seq x y z
N MET A 1 -18.04 33.14 -32.80
CA MET A 1 -18.87 31.92 -32.95
C MET A 1 -19.88 31.92 -31.82
N VAL A 2 -21.17 31.83 -32.12
CA VAL A 2 -22.25 31.84 -31.12
C VAL A 2 -22.34 30.45 -30.51
N ASP A 3 -22.36 30.38 -29.18
CA ASP A 3 -22.28 29.14 -28.40
C ASP A 3 -23.67 28.60 -28.08
N GLU A 4 -24.30 27.89 -29.03
CA GLU A 4 -25.60 27.25 -28.84
C GLU A 4 -25.42 25.76 -28.49
N ALA A 5 -26.01 25.34 -27.37
CA ALA A 5 -25.87 23.97 -26.82
C ALA A 5 -26.36 22.85 -27.77
N ALA A 6 -27.22 23.20 -28.74
CA ALA A 6 -27.75 22.29 -29.75
C ALA A 6 -26.75 21.97 -30.88
N CYS A 7 -25.66 22.74 -31.01
CA CYS A 7 -24.73 22.66 -32.14
C CYS A 7 -23.32 22.20 -31.75
N TRP A 8 -23.13 21.55 -30.61
CA TRP A 8 -21.80 21.13 -30.17
C TRP A 8 -21.34 19.81 -30.82
N PRO A 9 -20.33 19.82 -31.71
CA PRO A 9 -19.69 18.59 -32.19
C PRO A 9 -18.75 17.99 -31.11
N ASP A 10 -18.20 16.81 -31.39
CA ASP A 10 -17.10 16.24 -30.61
C ASP A 10 -15.88 17.18 -30.63
N LEU A 11 -15.54 17.79 -29.50
CA LEU A 11 -14.59 18.92 -29.41
C LEU A 11 -13.33 18.57 -28.61
N ILE A 12 -12.17 18.83 -29.21
CA ILE A 12 -10.88 18.93 -28.51
C ILE A 12 -10.79 20.36 -27.95
N LEU A 13 -10.87 20.50 -26.63
CA LEU A 13 -10.99 21.81 -25.95
C LEU A 13 -9.68 22.34 -25.35
N THR A 14 -8.53 21.78 -25.73
CA THR A 14 -7.21 22.23 -25.26
C THR A 14 -6.82 23.50 -26.01
N GLY A 15 -6.55 24.60 -25.29
CA GLY A 15 -6.17 25.89 -25.89
C GLY A 15 -7.32 26.86 -26.19
N LEU A 16 -8.57 26.55 -25.85
CA LEU A 16 -9.71 27.45 -26.08
C LEU A 16 -9.73 28.60 -25.07
N THR A 17 -9.63 29.84 -25.55
CA THR A 17 -9.84 31.07 -24.77
C THR A 17 -11.04 31.84 -25.33
N TYR A 18 -11.92 32.32 -24.47
CA TYR A 18 -13.04 33.18 -24.88
C TYR A 18 -13.30 34.24 -23.80
N ASP A 19 -13.68 35.43 -24.25
CA ASP A 19 -13.82 36.61 -23.37
C ASP A 19 -15.21 36.77 -22.78
N SER A 20 -16.25 36.22 -23.42
CA SER A 20 -17.62 36.28 -22.94
C SER A 20 -18.45 35.09 -23.41
N ILE A 21 -19.48 34.78 -22.62
CA ILE A 21 -20.50 33.79 -22.97
C ILE A 21 -21.72 34.58 -23.44
N GLY A 22 -22.27 34.23 -24.61
CA GLY A 22 -23.47 34.88 -25.15
C GLY A 22 -24.68 34.76 -24.21
N HIS A 23 -25.55 35.76 -24.22
CA HIS A 23 -26.75 35.76 -23.37
C HIS A 23 -27.75 34.63 -23.68
N GLY A 24 -27.69 34.04 -24.89
CA GLY A 24 -28.48 32.87 -25.29
C GLY A 24 -27.85 31.52 -24.91
N SER A 25 -26.67 31.52 -24.31
CA SER A 25 -25.93 30.32 -23.97
C SER A 25 -26.11 29.96 -22.48
N PRO A 26 -26.07 28.66 -22.12
CA PRO A 26 -26.12 28.20 -20.72
C PRO A 26 -25.13 28.96 -19.82
N GLN A 27 -25.60 29.58 -18.73
CA GLN A 27 -24.75 30.30 -17.76
C GLN A 27 -24.54 29.52 -16.46
N THR A 28 -25.20 28.37 -16.30
CA THR A 28 -25.14 27.56 -15.08
C THR A 28 -23.91 26.65 -15.08
N ALA A 29 -23.36 26.37 -13.90
CA ALA A 29 -22.25 25.45 -13.74
C ALA A 29 -22.61 24.03 -14.18
N GLU A 30 -23.84 23.57 -13.93
CA GLU A 30 -24.28 22.22 -14.26
C GLU A 30 -24.28 21.97 -15.77
N GLU A 31 -24.87 22.86 -16.55
CA GLU A 31 -24.90 22.74 -18.02
C GLU A 31 -23.50 22.84 -18.62
N ARG A 32 -22.63 23.66 -18.02
CA ARG A 32 -21.23 23.82 -18.43
C ARG A 32 -20.37 22.62 -18.07
N LEU A 33 -20.62 21.97 -16.94
CA LEU A 33 -19.95 20.73 -16.56
C LEU A 33 -20.38 19.57 -17.46
N VAL A 34 -21.65 19.51 -17.87
CA VAL A 34 -22.13 18.54 -18.86
C VAL A 34 -21.42 18.73 -20.21
N TRP A 35 -21.24 19.98 -20.64
CA TRP A 35 -20.44 20.28 -21.84
C TRP A 35 -18.98 19.84 -21.70
N LEU A 36 -18.34 20.16 -20.56
CA LEU A 36 -16.98 19.73 -20.26
C LEU A 36 -16.85 18.19 -20.26
N GLY A 37 -17.90 17.48 -19.86
CA GLY A 37 -17.98 16.02 -19.85
C GLY A 37 -18.11 15.37 -21.23
N ARG A 38 -18.48 16.11 -22.29
CA ARG A 38 -18.59 15.60 -23.67
C ARG A 38 -17.24 15.55 -24.41
N ARG A 39 -16.13 15.88 -23.75
CA ARG A 39 -14.79 15.84 -24.33
C ARG A 39 -14.37 14.41 -24.64
N GLN A 40 -13.99 14.17 -25.90
CA GLN A 40 -13.81 12.82 -26.41
C GLN A 40 -12.49 12.14 -26.03
N ASN A 41 -11.48 12.85 -25.53
CA ASN A 41 -10.27 12.18 -25.04
C ASN A 41 -9.34 13.15 -24.31
N THR A 42 -9.10 12.91 -23.03
CA THR A 42 -7.88 13.41 -22.38
C THR A 42 -7.52 12.44 -21.27
N GLU A 43 -6.67 11.46 -21.61
CA GLU A 43 -6.06 10.54 -20.63
C GLU A 43 -5.39 11.30 -19.47
N LYS A 44 -4.99 12.56 -19.70
CA LYS A 44 -4.46 13.48 -18.70
C LYS A 44 -5.51 14.50 -18.28
N PHE A 45 -5.56 14.80 -16.99
CA PHE A 45 -6.41 15.86 -16.44
C PHE A 45 -5.91 17.23 -16.95
N ASP A 46 -6.80 18.00 -17.57
CA ASP A 46 -6.52 19.36 -18.06
C ASP A 46 -7.33 20.40 -17.25
N PRO A 47 -6.66 21.22 -16.41
CA PRO A 47 -7.32 22.23 -15.59
C PRO A 47 -7.74 23.49 -16.37
N GLN A 48 -7.12 23.75 -17.53
CA GLN A 48 -7.25 25.03 -18.23
C GLN A 48 -8.71 25.42 -18.48
N PRO A 49 -9.60 24.51 -18.95
CA PRO A 49 -10.93 24.97 -19.35
C PRO A 49 -11.90 25.18 -18.20
N TYR A 50 -11.69 24.51 -17.06
CA TYR A 50 -12.38 24.83 -15.82
C TYR A 50 -12.04 26.24 -15.35
N GLU A 51 -10.77 26.64 -15.49
CA GLU A 51 -10.30 27.98 -15.08
C GLU A 51 -10.79 29.08 -16.01
N GLN A 52 -10.84 28.84 -17.32
CA GLN A 52 -11.42 29.77 -18.28
C GLN A 52 -12.91 29.99 -18.03
N LEU A 53 -13.69 28.92 -17.82
CA LEU A 53 -15.11 29.01 -17.46
C LEU A 53 -15.34 29.80 -16.17
N ALA A 54 -14.58 29.47 -15.12
CA ALA A 54 -14.69 30.17 -13.84
C ALA A 54 -14.31 31.66 -13.96
N LYS A 55 -13.29 31.99 -14.76
CA LYS A 55 -12.87 33.37 -15.02
C LYS A 55 -13.97 34.17 -15.71
N VAL A 56 -14.58 33.61 -16.75
CA VAL A 56 -15.63 34.30 -17.53
C VAL A 56 -16.91 34.46 -16.72
N LEU A 57 -17.36 33.41 -16.01
CA LEU A 57 -18.53 33.50 -15.13
C LEU A 57 -18.33 34.51 -13.99
N LYS A 58 -17.11 34.62 -13.46
CA LYS A 58 -16.79 35.64 -12.47
C LYS A 58 -16.84 37.05 -13.07
N ALA A 59 -16.36 37.24 -14.30
CA ALA A 59 -16.39 38.53 -15.00
C ALA A 59 -17.82 38.97 -15.37
N THR A 60 -18.74 38.04 -15.60
CA THR A 60 -20.15 38.31 -15.91
C THR A 60 -21.05 38.37 -14.66
N GLY A 61 -20.49 38.34 -13.45
CA GLY A 61 -21.23 38.47 -12.18
C GLY A 61 -21.75 37.17 -11.56
N HIS A 62 -21.50 36.02 -12.18
CA HIS A 62 -21.93 34.69 -11.71
C HIS A 62 -20.88 34.03 -10.80
N ALA A 63 -20.47 34.73 -9.74
CA ALA A 63 -19.41 34.27 -8.84
C ALA A 63 -19.73 32.92 -8.13
N GLY A 64 -21.01 32.64 -7.87
CA GLY A 64 -21.46 31.36 -7.31
C GLY A 64 -21.22 30.17 -8.23
N GLU A 65 -21.53 30.33 -9.51
CA GLU A 65 -21.32 29.29 -10.54
C GLU A 65 -19.83 29.08 -10.81
N ALA A 66 -19.04 30.15 -10.84
CA ALA A 66 -17.58 30.06 -10.92
C ALA A 66 -16.98 29.22 -9.79
N ARG A 67 -17.47 29.39 -8.55
CA ARG A 67 -17.04 28.60 -7.39
C ARG A 67 -17.41 27.12 -7.53
N ARG A 68 -18.61 26.81 -8.03
CA ARG A 68 -19.07 25.44 -8.27
C ARG A 68 -18.17 24.72 -9.28
N ILE A 69 -17.81 25.38 -10.38
CA ILE A 69 -16.91 24.83 -11.40
C ILE A 69 -15.52 24.52 -10.82
N LEU A 70 -14.97 25.40 -9.97
CA LEU A 70 -13.67 25.17 -9.33
C LEU A 70 -13.71 24.02 -8.30
N ILE A 71 -14.81 23.85 -7.57
CA ILE A 71 -14.98 22.70 -6.66
C ILE A 71 -15.04 21.40 -7.46
N GLU A 72 -15.73 21.39 -8.59
CA GLU A 72 -15.81 20.19 -9.43
C GLU A 72 -14.46 19.88 -10.11
N LYS A 73 -13.67 20.91 -10.47
CA LYS A 73 -12.27 20.77 -10.92
C LYS A 73 -11.43 19.99 -9.90
N GLU A 74 -11.50 20.37 -8.63
CA GLU A 74 -10.76 19.69 -7.55
C GLU A 74 -11.22 18.25 -7.33
N ARG A 75 -12.53 18.00 -7.42
CA ARG A 75 -13.10 16.65 -7.30
C ARG A 75 -12.67 15.74 -8.45
N ASP A 76 -12.71 16.22 -9.69
CA ASP A 76 -12.27 15.44 -10.86
C ASP A 76 -10.76 15.16 -10.79
N TYR A 77 -9.94 16.15 -10.41
CA TYR A 77 -8.52 15.95 -10.15
C TYR A 77 -8.26 14.87 -9.09
N ALA A 78 -8.97 14.90 -7.96
CA ALA A 78 -8.84 13.91 -6.90
C ALA A 78 -9.27 12.50 -7.35
N ARG A 79 -10.35 12.37 -8.13
CA ARG A 79 -10.80 11.08 -8.69
C ARG A 79 -9.76 10.49 -9.63
N ARG A 80 -9.23 11.29 -10.57
CA ARG A 80 -8.21 10.83 -11.52
C ARG A 80 -6.87 10.54 -10.85
N LYS A 81 -6.47 11.33 -9.84
CA LYS A 81 -5.27 11.04 -9.03
C LYS A 81 -5.41 9.71 -8.27
N ARG A 82 -6.59 9.38 -7.76
CA ARG A 82 -6.88 8.07 -7.14
C ARG A 82 -6.90 6.92 -8.15
N GLN A 83 -7.28 7.17 -9.40
CA GLN A 83 -7.25 6.17 -10.48
C GLN A 83 -5.83 5.97 -11.04
N ALA A 84 -5.03 7.03 -11.12
CA ALA A 84 -3.65 7.03 -11.62
C ALA A 84 -2.62 6.58 -10.56
N ALA A 85 -2.89 6.85 -9.27
CA ALA A 85 -2.25 6.14 -8.18
C ALA A 85 -2.78 4.71 -8.22
N GLY A 86 -2.12 3.87 -9.04
CA GLY A 86 -2.54 2.51 -9.31
C GLY A 86 -2.81 1.71 -8.04
N THR A 87 -3.44 0.56 -8.23
CA THR A 87 -3.87 -0.44 -7.25
C THR A 87 -2.71 -1.01 -6.42
N GLY A 88 -1.94 -0.15 -5.76
CA GLY A 88 -1.08 -0.52 -4.66
C GLY A 88 -1.96 -0.96 -3.50
N PRO A 89 -1.42 -1.79 -2.59
CA PRO A 89 -2.22 -2.33 -1.51
C PRO A 89 -2.71 -1.18 -0.63
N GLN A 90 -3.99 -0.81 -0.75
CA GLN A 90 -4.57 0.33 -0.04
C GLN A 90 -4.40 0.21 1.48
N TRP A 91 -4.27 -1.02 1.97
CA TRP A 91 -3.93 -1.32 3.37
C TRP A 91 -2.59 -0.73 3.80
N LEU A 92 -1.57 -0.67 2.94
CA LEU A 92 -0.28 -0.04 3.26
C LEU A 92 -0.43 1.47 3.47
N HIS A 93 -1.27 2.13 2.66
CA HIS A 93 -1.55 3.55 2.84
C HIS A 93 -2.37 3.81 4.10
N VAL A 94 -3.31 2.93 4.45
CA VAL A 94 -4.07 3.00 5.70
C VAL A 94 -3.17 2.77 6.92
N ILE A 95 -2.28 1.78 6.87
CA ILE A 95 -1.27 1.57 7.93
C ILE A 95 -0.35 2.78 8.03
N TRP A 96 0.11 3.32 6.90
CA TRP A 96 0.97 4.50 6.88
C TRP A 96 0.27 5.72 7.47
N LEU A 97 -0.98 5.99 7.09
CA LEU A 97 -1.77 7.09 7.65
C LEU A 97 -2.09 6.88 9.13
N TRP A 98 -2.42 5.66 9.56
CA TRP A 98 -2.61 5.32 10.97
C TRP A 98 -1.32 5.51 11.78
N LEU A 99 -0.19 5.06 11.22
CA LEU A 99 1.13 5.18 11.81
C LEU A 99 1.54 6.66 11.91
N MET A 100 1.28 7.45 10.88
CA MET A 100 1.55 8.89 10.86
C MET A 100 0.63 9.67 11.78
N ASP A 101 -0.68 9.38 11.83
CA ASP A 101 -1.63 10.04 12.74
C ASP A 101 -1.32 9.74 14.20
N LYS A 102 -0.89 8.50 14.49
CA LYS A 102 -0.26 8.18 15.77
C LYS A 102 0.99 9.02 15.94
N LEU A 103 2.04 8.84 15.14
CA LEU A 103 3.36 9.48 15.34
C LEU A 103 3.31 11.01 15.41
N THR A 104 2.55 11.69 14.55
CA THR A 104 2.45 13.16 14.52
C THR A 104 1.70 13.74 15.71
N ARG A 105 0.97 12.92 16.48
CA ARG A 105 0.37 13.31 17.76
C ARG A 105 1.28 13.07 18.97
N HIS A 106 2.62 13.08 18.81
CA HIS A 106 3.53 12.79 19.92
C HIS A 106 4.51 13.93 20.24
N GLY A 107 4.16 14.66 21.30
CA GLY A 107 5.08 14.72 22.44
C GLY A 107 5.06 13.37 23.16
N TYR A 108 6.19 12.66 23.12
CA TYR A 108 6.61 11.46 23.87
C TYR A 108 5.65 10.85 24.93
N GLU A 109 4.92 9.77 24.56
CA GLU A 109 4.51 8.72 25.51
C GLU A 109 4.83 7.30 24.97
N PRO A 110 6.12 6.87 24.96
CA PRO A 110 6.60 5.57 24.48
C PRO A 110 5.81 4.33 24.94
N TRP A 111 5.16 4.38 26.10
CA TRP A 111 4.44 3.28 26.74
C TRP A 111 3.18 2.85 25.97
N ARG A 112 2.61 3.73 25.13
CA ARG A 112 1.45 3.39 24.30
C ARG A 112 1.80 2.55 23.07
N VAL A 113 3.07 2.48 22.68
CA VAL A 113 3.53 1.70 21.52
C VAL A 113 3.85 0.25 21.90
N LEU A 114 4.24 0.03 23.17
CA LEU A 114 4.53 -1.30 23.73
C LEU A 114 3.49 -2.39 23.45
N PRO A 115 2.17 -2.19 23.66
CA PRO A 115 1.21 -3.26 23.39
C PRO A 115 1.15 -3.65 21.91
N TYR A 116 1.39 -2.73 20.98
CA TYR A 116 1.42 -3.03 19.54
C TYR A 116 2.68 -3.81 19.17
N VAL A 117 3.83 -3.41 19.72
CA VAL A 117 5.12 -4.11 19.59
C VAL A 117 4.99 -5.53 20.12
N LEU A 118 4.41 -5.71 21.31
CA LEU A 118 4.16 -7.03 21.91
C LEU A 118 3.16 -7.86 21.10
N ALA A 119 2.12 -7.25 20.53
CA ALA A 119 1.17 -7.95 19.68
C ALA A 119 1.82 -8.47 18.39
N VAL A 120 2.68 -7.67 17.76
CA VAL A 120 3.43 -8.08 16.56
C VAL A 120 4.41 -9.21 16.89
N TRP A 121 5.12 -9.11 18.02
CA TRP A 121 5.99 -10.19 18.51
C TRP A 121 5.22 -11.49 18.79
N ALA A 122 4.07 -11.40 19.46
CA ALA A 122 3.22 -12.55 19.75
C ALA A 122 2.67 -13.22 18.48
N LEU A 123 2.35 -12.42 17.45
CA LEU A 123 1.97 -12.92 16.12
C LEU A 123 3.12 -13.74 15.49
N GLY A 124 4.35 -13.23 15.54
CA GLY A 124 5.54 -13.93 15.04
C GLY A 124 5.78 -15.25 15.76
N TRP A 125 5.69 -15.24 17.09
CA TRP A 125 5.76 -16.46 17.89
C TRP A 125 4.71 -17.50 17.49
N GLY A 126 3.46 -17.07 17.27
CA GLY A 126 2.39 -17.96 16.78
C GLY A 126 2.72 -18.61 15.43
N ILE A 127 3.22 -17.82 14.47
CA ILE A 127 3.62 -18.31 13.14
C ILE A 127 4.78 -19.32 13.24
N TYR A 128 5.80 -19.01 14.03
CA TYR A 128 6.95 -19.92 14.20
C TYR A 128 6.58 -21.20 14.96
N SER A 129 5.68 -21.10 15.94
CA SER A 129 5.17 -22.29 16.65
C SER A 129 4.33 -23.17 15.74
N ASP A 130 3.56 -22.59 14.82
CA ASP A 130 2.74 -23.33 13.88
C ASP A 130 3.59 -24.00 12.79
N THR A 131 4.59 -23.30 12.25
CA THR A 131 5.52 -23.88 11.26
C THR A 131 6.36 -25.02 11.82
N ASP A 132 6.79 -24.96 13.09
CA ASP A 132 7.48 -26.05 13.78
C ASP A 132 6.63 -27.31 13.94
N ARG A 133 5.36 -27.15 14.32
CA ARG A 133 4.41 -28.27 14.41
C ARG A 133 4.25 -29.03 13.09
N HIS A 134 4.47 -28.35 11.97
CA HIS A 134 4.41 -28.92 10.63
C HIS A 134 5.78 -29.25 10.03
N PHE A 135 6.84 -29.22 10.87
CA PHE A 135 8.22 -29.53 10.51
C PHE A 135 8.77 -28.70 9.35
N ALA A 136 8.26 -27.48 9.21
CA ALA A 136 8.68 -26.54 8.19
C ALA A 136 9.86 -25.67 8.63
N MET A 137 10.38 -25.87 9.84
CA MET A 137 11.65 -25.30 10.28
C MET A 137 12.79 -26.27 9.96
N VAL A 138 13.74 -25.81 9.18
CA VAL A 138 14.87 -26.60 8.71
C VAL A 138 16.19 -26.00 9.19
N PRO A 139 17.23 -26.82 9.42
CA PRO A 139 18.58 -26.35 9.68
C PRO A 139 19.04 -25.35 8.62
N ALA A 140 19.58 -24.23 9.06
CA ALA A 140 20.17 -23.23 8.16
C ALA A 140 21.43 -23.77 7.46
N LYS A 141 22.19 -24.62 8.16
CA LYS A 141 23.45 -25.18 7.64
C LYS A 141 23.19 -26.28 6.61
N GLU A 142 23.63 -26.02 5.38
CA GLU A 142 23.48 -26.94 4.23
C GLU A 142 23.99 -28.35 4.52
N ARG A 143 25.13 -28.49 5.21
CA ARG A 143 25.71 -29.79 5.59
C ARG A 143 24.79 -30.66 6.46
N VAL A 144 23.91 -30.04 7.24
CA VAL A 144 22.95 -30.74 8.11
C VAL A 144 21.65 -30.97 7.35
N TYR A 145 21.20 -29.93 6.66
CA TYR A 145 20.04 -29.93 5.78
C TYR A 145 20.08 -31.03 4.71
N MET A 146 21.23 -31.25 4.06
CA MET A 146 21.42 -32.25 3.00
C MET A 146 21.81 -33.64 3.54
N SER A 147 21.91 -33.82 4.86
CA SER A 147 22.30 -35.12 5.41
C SER A 147 21.14 -36.12 5.33
N GLU A 148 21.45 -37.36 4.95
CA GLU A 148 20.46 -38.46 4.87
C GLU A 148 19.76 -38.67 6.22
N LYS A 149 20.51 -38.57 7.32
CA LYS A 149 19.98 -38.61 8.69
C LYS A 149 18.88 -37.56 8.94
N TYR A 150 19.06 -36.34 8.44
CA TYR A 150 18.06 -35.28 8.61
C TYR A 150 16.82 -35.51 7.74
N GLN A 151 16.98 -36.03 6.52
CA GLN A 151 15.86 -36.41 5.65
C GLN A 151 15.01 -37.53 6.26
N GLU A 152 15.62 -38.39 7.07
CA GLU A 152 14.96 -39.42 7.88
C GLU A 152 14.37 -38.89 9.21
N GLY A 153 14.56 -37.61 9.54
CA GLY A 153 14.02 -36.99 10.75
C GLY A 153 14.97 -36.92 11.94
N ALA A 154 16.22 -37.33 11.79
CA ALA A 154 17.23 -37.28 12.85
C ALA A 154 18.14 -36.04 12.73
N LEU A 155 18.18 -35.23 13.79
CA LEU A 155 19.14 -34.11 13.90
C LEU A 155 20.49 -34.62 14.44
N PRO A 156 21.63 -34.01 14.03
CA PRO A 156 22.92 -34.29 14.64
C PRO A 156 22.88 -34.04 16.15
N PRO A 157 23.52 -34.88 16.99
CA PRO A 157 23.46 -34.74 18.45
C PRO A 157 23.93 -33.38 18.98
N GLN A 158 24.86 -32.74 18.26
CA GLN A 158 25.41 -31.42 18.59
C GLN A 158 24.61 -30.23 18.04
N TYR A 159 23.51 -30.46 17.30
CA TYR A 159 22.71 -29.37 16.73
C TYR A 159 21.67 -28.87 17.74
N PRO A 160 21.53 -27.56 17.96
CA PRO A 160 20.53 -27.03 18.88
C PRO A 160 19.13 -27.34 18.39
N ARG A 161 18.25 -27.80 19.29
CA ARG A 161 16.83 -28.00 18.97
C ARG A 161 16.16 -26.65 18.70
N PHE A 162 15.22 -26.64 17.78
CA PHE A 162 14.43 -25.47 17.49
C PHE A 162 13.55 -25.10 18.69
N ASN A 163 13.46 -23.81 18.98
CA ASN A 163 12.50 -23.27 19.93
C ASN A 163 11.86 -22.00 19.37
N ALA A 164 10.57 -22.07 19.05
CA ALA A 164 9.82 -20.98 18.42
C ALA A 164 9.82 -19.68 19.24
N PHE A 165 9.84 -19.77 20.56
CA PHE A 165 9.87 -18.59 21.43
C PHE A 165 11.25 -17.93 21.42
N ILE A 166 12.32 -18.72 21.54
CA ILE A 166 13.67 -18.18 21.52
C ILE A 166 13.97 -17.60 20.14
N TYR A 167 13.57 -18.30 19.07
CA TYR A 167 13.69 -17.81 17.69
C TYR A 167 12.93 -16.50 17.46
N SER A 168 11.70 -16.36 17.99
CA SER A 168 10.94 -15.11 17.83
C SER A 168 11.58 -13.94 18.58
N VAL A 169 12.21 -14.19 19.73
CA VAL A 169 12.98 -13.18 20.48
C VAL A 169 14.24 -12.78 19.71
N ASP A 170 14.99 -13.75 19.19
CA ASP A 170 16.22 -13.56 18.40
C ASP A 170 15.96 -12.65 17.18
N VAL A 171 14.91 -12.97 16.41
CA VAL A 171 14.52 -12.20 15.21
C VAL A 171 13.99 -10.80 15.56
N PHE A 172 13.33 -10.65 16.72
CA PHE A 172 12.68 -9.40 17.09
C PHE A 172 13.65 -8.39 17.73
N PHE A 173 14.65 -8.87 18.47
CA PHE A 173 15.60 -8.03 19.17
C PHE A 173 17.00 -8.15 18.56
N PRO A 174 17.40 -7.24 17.65
CA PRO A 174 18.64 -7.38 16.87
C PRO A 174 19.94 -7.33 17.69
N PHE A 175 19.84 -7.00 18.98
CA PHE A 175 20.96 -6.92 19.92
C PHE A 175 21.07 -8.15 20.83
N VAL A 176 20.14 -9.10 20.74
CA VAL A 176 20.21 -10.37 21.47
C VAL A 176 20.54 -11.46 20.46
N ASP A 177 21.64 -12.19 20.69
CA ASP A 177 22.02 -13.34 19.87
C ASP A 177 21.87 -14.63 20.70
N LEU A 178 20.76 -15.32 20.50
CA LEU A 178 20.45 -16.62 21.09
C LEU A 178 20.80 -17.78 20.16
N HIS A 179 21.47 -17.48 19.04
CA HIS A 179 21.90 -18.39 17.98
C HIS A 179 20.78 -19.18 17.29
N GLN A 180 19.50 -18.93 17.58
CA GLN A 180 18.39 -19.68 16.95
C GLN A 180 18.17 -19.23 15.50
N GLU A 181 18.24 -17.93 15.22
CA GLU A 181 18.13 -17.39 13.87
C GLU A 181 19.27 -17.90 12.97
N SER A 182 20.48 -17.99 13.51
CA SER A 182 21.65 -18.44 12.76
C SER A 182 21.64 -19.95 12.42
N GLU A 183 20.87 -20.74 13.18
CA GLU A 183 20.83 -22.20 13.06
C GLU A 183 19.54 -22.71 12.41
N TRP A 184 18.46 -21.93 12.37
CA TRP A 184 17.17 -22.38 11.86
C TRP A 184 16.60 -21.42 10.83
N ARG A 185 15.87 -21.95 9.85
CA ARG A 185 15.18 -21.14 8.85
C ARG A 185 13.87 -21.78 8.41
N PRO A 186 12.88 -20.99 7.99
CA PRO A 186 11.70 -21.54 7.33
C PRO A 186 12.09 -22.22 6.02
N ALA A 187 11.55 -23.41 5.81
CA ALA A 187 11.76 -24.20 4.60
C ALA A 187 11.08 -23.52 3.40
N THR A 188 11.75 -23.52 2.26
CA THR A 188 11.20 -23.02 0.98
C THR A 188 10.98 -24.14 -0.04
N GLU A 189 11.29 -25.37 0.37
CA GLU A 189 11.12 -26.58 -0.42
C GLU A 189 10.94 -27.76 0.55
N LYS A 190 10.46 -28.89 0.03
CA LYS A 190 10.21 -30.10 0.81
C LYS A 190 11.52 -30.89 0.92
N VAL A 191 11.93 -31.15 2.15
CA VAL A 191 13.25 -31.73 2.48
C VAL A 191 13.08 -33.02 3.25
N ARG A 192 12.02 -33.11 4.06
CA ARG A 192 11.72 -34.28 4.88
C ARG A 192 10.47 -34.99 4.38
N LYS A 193 10.42 -36.30 4.57
CA LYS A 193 9.30 -37.14 4.09
C LYS A 193 7.98 -36.82 4.79
N ASP A 194 8.05 -36.45 6.07
CA ASP A 194 6.94 -36.08 6.95
C ASP A 194 6.66 -34.56 6.99
N GLN A 195 7.37 -33.77 6.19
CA GLN A 195 7.17 -32.33 6.09
C GLN A 195 5.91 -32.00 5.28
N SER A 196 5.13 -31.03 5.76
CA SER A 196 3.94 -30.56 5.06
C SER A 196 4.27 -29.82 3.76
N GLU A 197 3.66 -30.23 2.65
CA GLU A 197 3.82 -29.61 1.33
C GLU A 197 3.33 -28.16 1.30
N PHE A 198 2.25 -27.86 2.01
CA PHE A 198 1.71 -26.51 2.11
C PHE A 198 2.73 -25.53 2.71
N TYR A 199 3.38 -25.91 3.82
CA TYR A 199 4.34 -25.05 4.50
C TYR A 199 5.71 -25.02 3.80
N ALA A 200 6.11 -26.13 3.16
CA ALA A 200 7.29 -26.15 2.29
C ALA A 200 7.15 -25.17 1.12
N HIS A 201 5.97 -25.11 0.50
CA HIS A 201 5.68 -24.17 -0.59
C HIS A 201 5.48 -22.73 -0.10
N ASN A 202 4.83 -22.54 1.05
CA ASN A 202 4.46 -21.22 1.59
C ASN A 202 5.45 -20.64 2.61
N GLY A 203 6.60 -21.26 2.86
CA GLY A 203 7.61 -20.71 3.77
C GLY A 203 8.20 -19.37 3.34
N TRP A 204 7.92 -18.93 2.10
CA TRP A 204 8.17 -17.56 1.66
C TRP A 204 7.41 -16.51 2.49
N ILE A 205 6.24 -16.84 3.06
CA ILE A 205 5.47 -15.92 3.90
C ILE A 205 6.23 -15.62 5.20
N ALA A 206 6.83 -16.64 5.81
CA ALA A 206 7.69 -16.47 6.99
C ALA A 206 8.95 -15.65 6.65
N LYS A 207 9.51 -15.82 5.44
CA LYS A 207 10.57 -14.93 4.94
C LYS A 207 10.07 -13.49 4.79
N VAL A 208 8.95 -13.26 4.11
CA VAL A 208 8.39 -11.90 3.92
C VAL A 208 8.11 -11.22 5.27
N TYR A 209 7.59 -11.94 6.26
CA TYR A 209 7.44 -11.43 7.62
C TYR A 209 8.78 -11.00 8.25
N THR A 210 9.81 -11.82 8.09
CA THR A 210 11.18 -11.52 8.58
C THR A 210 11.76 -10.29 7.86
N TRP A 211 11.55 -10.17 6.55
CA TRP A 211 12.01 -9.02 5.76
C TRP A 211 11.26 -7.73 6.11
N ILE A 212 9.96 -7.80 6.41
CA ILE A 212 9.19 -6.66 6.92
C ILE A 212 9.74 -6.21 8.28
N HIS A 213 10.13 -7.14 9.15
CA HIS A 213 10.75 -6.82 10.44
C HIS A 213 12.12 -6.17 10.29
N ILE A 214 13.00 -6.72 9.45
CA ILE A 214 14.31 -6.13 9.15
C ILE A 214 14.12 -4.73 8.54
N ALA A 215 13.22 -4.55 7.57
CA ALA A 215 12.97 -3.26 6.95
C ALA A 215 12.44 -2.20 7.94
N LEU A 216 11.66 -2.62 8.94
CA LEU A 216 11.20 -1.73 10.02
C LEU A 216 12.29 -1.44 11.06
N GLY A 217 13.27 -2.34 11.25
CA GLY A 217 14.42 -2.15 12.13
C GLY A 217 15.58 -1.34 11.53
N TRP A 218 15.67 -1.24 10.19
CA TRP A 218 16.71 -0.51 9.45
C TRP A 218 16.23 0.81 8.84
N GLY A 219 15.16 1.39 9.40
CA GLY A 219 14.57 2.67 8.98
C GLY A 219 14.88 3.86 9.89
N SER A 220 15.80 3.72 10.86
CA SER A 220 16.21 4.76 11.81
C SER A 220 17.70 5.05 11.74
#